data_AF-A0A1K1R3A2-F1
#
_entry.id   AF-A0A1K1R3A2-F1
#
_cell.length_a   1.000
_cell.length_b   1.000
_cell.length_c   1.000
_cell.angle_alpha   90.00
_cell.angle_beta   90.00
_cell.angle_gamma   90.00
#
_symmetry.space_group_name_H-M   'P 1'
#
loop_
_entity.id
_entity.type
_entity.pdbx_description
1 polymer ?
#
loop_
_entity_poly.entity_id
_entity_poly.type
_entity_poly.pdbx_seq_one_letter_code
_entity_poly.pdbx_strand_id
1 'polypeptide(L)'
;MRQWIERARLGDQEAYEHIVRHFKGMAHTVAYGKLSDRFLAEDAVQEAFVEAFANLAKLQDPEAFPGWFKTIVEHRCYRFLRRKKQVTFPLGEAVGIPADDSSVESIIETKERQETLIHSVECLPPHLKLAVQLFYLQGYSIKEISSCLGLSASVLKKRLFDARQKLKSSLLVSDFISIFNDLYQGGGTMLHIVNGDHVGNKLKEGNIRGDILVWREIYSVGPVFEKMNGHKERLFRAQYLERTLGVPASDFIKNCESQEQVIRNFHQYEEVVMWFEHDLFDQTMLCYLLDWFAKQSVGTTPINLLCIGDYPGIDLFRGMGQLSSEQLKSLSGTWSRIGEKEFELGSRIWKAYTSPNVEDHIDILQMDTAVLPFARAAFTQHAARLPSPDNGLGIVEQTTLEFVDKGVHTSHKLFQEVGKLLHSLGMGDLEFWYRLRTMSAGPNALLELRTPTASSSDSAVALTELGRAVLSGEKDWLREKEMDEWYGGLHLGKEMNWRWDRTRERLVYT
;
A
#
# COMPACT_ATOMS: atom_id res chain seq x y z
N MET A 1 -0.55 17.73 -21.49
CA MET A 1 -1.05 19.13 -21.43
C MET A 1 -0.66 19.98 -22.64
N ARG A 2 0.63 20.27 -22.89
CA ARG A 2 1.09 21.12 -24.01
C ARG A 2 0.49 20.74 -25.38
N GLN A 3 0.53 19.45 -25.73
CA GLN A 3 -0.02 18.96 -27.00
C GLN A 3 -1.54 19.18 -27.13
N TRP A 4 -2.31 19.06 -26.03
CA TRP A 4 -3.75 19.32 -26.05
C TRP A 4 -4.05 20.80 -26.30
N ILE A 5 -3.28 21.70 -25.68
CA ILE A 5 -3.48 23.15 -25.83
C ILE A 5 -3.14 23.60 -27.25
N GLU A 6 -2.04 23.09 -27.82
CA GLU A 6 -1.66 23.43 -29.20
C GLU A 6 -2.68 22.88 -30.22
N ARG A 7 -3.18 21.65 -30.03
CA ARG A 7 -4.26 21.10 -30.87
C ARG A 7 -5.57 21.90 -30.70
N ALA A 8 -5.94 22.26 -29.47
CA ALA A 8 -7.12 23.06 -29.20
C ALA A 8 -7.04 24.46 -29.83
N ARG A 9 -5.86 25.09 -29.88
CA ARG A 9 -5.66 26.36 -30.62
C ARG A 9 -5.95 26.24 -32.11
N LEU A 10 -5.73 25.06 -32.68
CA LEU A 10 -6.00 24.76 -34.09
C LEU A 10 -7.47 24.37 -34.34
N GLY A 11 -8.34 24.42 -33.30
CA GLY A 11 -9.76 24.12 -33.41
C GLY A 11 -10.10 22.64 -33.27
N ASP A 12 -9.18 21.81 -32.77
CA ASP A 12 -9.40 20.38 -32.57
C ASP A 12 -10.40 20.12 -31.43
N GLN A 13 -11.53 19.50 -31.78
CA GLN A 13 -12.63 19.24 -30.86
C GLN A 13 -12.29 18.17 -29.80
N GLU A 14 -11.50 17.15 -30.13
CA GLU A 14 -11.08 16.14 -29.16
C GLU A 14 -10.16 16.77 -28.11
N ALA A 15 -9.28 17.67 -28.55
CA ALA A 15 -8.38 18.37 -27.65
C ALA A 15 -9.16 19.28 -26.67
N TYR A 16 -10.24 19.92 -27.11
CA TYR A 16 -11.15 20.67 -26.22
C TYR A 16 -11.79 19.76 -25.17
N GLU A 17 -12.33 18.62 -25.58
CA GLU A 17 -12.96 17.67 -24.65
C GLU A 17 -11.97 17.14 -23.60
N HIS A 18 -10.73 16.85 -24.00
CA HIS A 18 -9.68 16.45 -23.08
C HIS A 18 -9.34 17.55 -22.07
N ILE A 19 -9.25 18.81 -22.50
CA ILE A 19 -9.02 19.95 -21.60
C ILE A 19 -10.18 20.11 -20.62
N VAL A 20 -11.43 20.06 -21.10
CA VAL A 20 -12.61 20.15 -20.22
C VAL A 20 -12.61 19.02 -19.21
N ARG A 21 -12.48 17.77 -19.65
CA ARG A 21 -12.49 16.58 -18.78
C ARG A 21 -11.42 16.67 -17.69
N HIS A 22 -10.21 17.12 -18.06
CA HIS A 22 -9.09 17.20 -17.15
C HIS A 22 -9.16 18.40 -16.19
N PHE A 23 -9.63 19.57 -16.60
CA PHE A 23 -9.62 20.79 -15.76
C PHE A 23 -10.95 21.11 -15.07
N LYS A 24 -12.04 20.40 -15.40
CA LYS A 24 -13.36 20.63 -14.80
C LYS A 24 -13.34 20.41 -13.28
N GLY A 25 -12.59 19.41 -12.82
CA GLY A 25 -12.38 19.13 -11.40
C GLY A 25 -11.77 20.32 -10.65
N MET A 26 -10.60 20.81 -11.09
CA MET A 26 -9.95 21.99 -10.49
C MET A 26 -10.84 23.22 -10.51
N ALA A 27 -11.47 23.52 -11.66
CA ALA A 27 -12.31 24.71 -11.79
C ALA A 27 -13.49 24.66 -10.82
N HIS A 28 -14.12 23.49 -10.68
CA HIS A 28 -15.22 23.29 -9.75
C HIS A 28 -14.77 23.41 -8.29
N THR A 29 -13.63 22.83 -7.92
CA THR A 29 -13.05 22.97 -6.57
C THR A 29 -12.75 24.44 -6.23
N VAL A 30 -12.13 25.17 -7.15
CA VAL A 30 -11.81 26.60 -6.98
C VAL A 30 -13.08 27.45 -6.89
N ALA A 31 -14.07 27.20 -7.75
CA ALA A 31 -15.32 27.96 -7.79
C ALA A 31 -16.19 27.69 -6.56
N TYR A 32 -16.35 26.43 -6.17
CA TYR A 32 -17.11 26.05 -4.98
C TYR A 32 -16.47 26.59 -3.70
N GLY A 33 -15.14 26.57 -3.59
CA GLY A 33 -14.42 27.17 -2.47
C GLY A 33 -14.63 28.67 -2.29
N LYS A 34 -15.07 29.39 -3.35
CA LYS A 34 -15.37 30.83 -3.30
C LYS A 34 -16.86 31.15 -3.20
N LEU A 35 -17.72 30.34 -3.82
CA LEU A 35 -19.16 30.61 -3.95
C LEU A 35 -20.01 29.88 -2.91
N SER A 36 -19.52 28.75 -2.40
CA SER A 36 -20.22 27.85 -1.45
C SER A 36 -21.63 27.46 -1.92
N ASP A 37 -21.86 27.42 -3.23
CA ASP A 37 -23.14 27.17 -3.88
C ASP A 37 -22.86 26.32 -5.12
N ARG A 38 -23.46 25.12 -5.17
CA ARG A 38 -23.17 24.13 -6.21
C ARG A 38 -23.61 24.60 -7.60
N PHE A 39 -24.79 25.20 -7.70
CA PHE A 39 -25.33 25.64 -9.00
C PHE A 39 -24.53 26.83 -9.54
N LEU A 40 -24.22 27.80 -8.68
CA LEU A 40 -23.40 28.94 -9.08
C LEU A 40 -21.95 28.54 -9.42
N ALA A 41 -21.40 27.53 -8.74
CA ALA A 41 -20.09 26.99 -9.06
C ALA A 41 -20.08 26.30 -10.43
N GLU A 42 -21.08 25.47 -10.73
CA GLU A 42 -21.23 24.81 -12.03
C GLU A 42 -21.38 25.85 -13.17
N ASP A 43 -22.19 26.88 -12.98
CA ASP A 43 -22.36 27.98 -13.95
C ASP A 43 -21.07 28.78 -14.15
N ALA A 44 -20.36 29.11 -13.08
CA ALA A 44 -19.09 29.84 -13.16
C ALA A 44 -18.01 29.05 -13.92
N VAL A 45 -17.98 27.72 -13.74
CA VAL A 45 -17.07 26.83 -14.46
C VAL A 45 -17.41 26.75 -15.94
N GLN A 46 -18.70 26.64 -16.28
CA GLN A 46 -19.14 26.64 -17.68
C GLN A 46 -18.77 27.96 -18.38
N GLU A 47 -19.09 29.11 -17.77
CA GLU A 47 -18.70 30.42 -18.33
C GLU A 47 -17.17 30.57 -18.46
N ALA A 48 -16.41 30.03 -17.50
CA ALA A 48 -14.95 30.09 -17.51
C ALA A 48 -14.36 29.28 -18.67
N PHE A 49 -14.88 28.08 -18.95
CA PHE A 49 -14.41 27.29 -20.10
C PHE A 49 -14.71 27.97 -21.43
N VAL A 50 -15.90 28.57 -21.57
CA VAL A 50 -16.27 29.33 -22.78
C VAL A 50 -15.31 30.51 -22.96
N GLU A 51 -15.01 31.27 -21.91
CA GLU A 51 -14.06 32.39 -21.98
C GLU A 51 -12.62 31.92 -22.26
N ALA A 52 -12.21 30.82 -21.64
CA ALA A 52 -10.88 30.25 -21.82
C ALA A 52 -10.67 29.79 -23.27
N PHE A 53 -11.63 29.11 -23.88
CA PHE A 53 -11.52 28.70 -25.28
C PHE A 53 -11.60 29.89 -26.24
N ALA A 54 -12.44 30.89 -25.96
CA ALA A 54 -12.48 32.12 -26.75
C ALA A 54 -11.16 32.91 -26.72
N ASN A 55 -10.36 32.79 -25.67
CA ASN A 55 -9.09 33.50 -25.50
C ASN A 55 -7.86 32.60 -25.57
N LEU A 56 -8.01 31.32 -25.92
CA LEU A 56 -6.94 30.32 -25.85
C LEU A 56 -5.74 30.68 -26.75
N ALA A 57 -6.01 31.35 -27.88
CA ALA A 57 -4.99 31.84 -28.81
C ALA A 57 -4.10 32.96 -28.22
N LYS A 58 -4.53 33.64 -27.15
CA LYS A 58 -3.78 34.71 -26.47
C LYS A 58 -2.80 34.18 -25.41
N LEU A 59 -2.96 32.93 -24.98
CA LEU A 59 -2.02 32.30 -24.06
C LEU A 59 -0.70 32.08 -24.80
N GLN A 60 0.41 32.67 -24.36
CA GLN A 60 1.71 32.52 -25.04
C GLN A 60 2.40 31.20 -24.70
N ASP A 61 2.36 30.82 -23.42
CA ASP A 61 2.94 29.57 -22.91
C ASP A 61 1.83 28.57 -22.55
N PRO A 62 1.73 27.43 -23.26
CA PRO A 62 0.78 26.36 -22.93
C PRO A 62 0.92 25.84 -21.49
N GLU A 63 2.12 25.84 -20.91
CA GLU A 63 2.35 25.34 -19.55
C GLU A 63 1.78 26.28 -18.47
N ALA A 64 1.48 27.53 -18.82
CA ALA A 64 0.83 28.50 -17.94
C ALA A 64 -0.69 28.33 -17.86
N PHE A 65 -1.29 27.43 -18.65
CA PHE A 65 -2.73 27.24 -18.73
C PHE A 65 -3.42 27.00 -17.37
N PRO A 66 -2.91 26.17 -16.44
CA PRO A 66 -3.60 25.93 -15.17
C PRO A 66 -3.77 27.21 -14.31
N GLY A 67 -2.72 28.03 -14.22
CA GLY A 67 -2.76 29.30 -13.49
C GLY A 67 -3.57 30.38 -14.22
N TRP A 68 -3.46 30.43 -15.54
CA TRP A 68 -4.25 31.33 -16.38
C TRP A 68 -5.75 31.01 -16.31
N PHE A 69 -6.11 29.73 -16.43
CA PHE A 69 -7.49 29.27 -16.37
C PHE A 69 -8.10 29.46 -14.98
N LYS A 70 -7.36 29.19 -13.91
CA LYS A 70 -7.81 29.52 -12.55
C LYS A 70 -8.19 31.01 -12.45
N THR A 71 -7.37 31.91 -12.98
CA THR A 71 -7.65 33.36 -12.93
C THR A 71 -9.00 33.70 -13.59
N ILE A 72 -9.30 33.05 -14.72
CA ILE A 72 -10.60 33.17 -15.41
C ILE A 72 -11.74 32.67 -14.52
N VAL A 73 -11.59 31.48 -13.91
CA VAL A 73 -12.57 30.92 -12.96
C VAL A 73 -12.81 31.86 -11.78
N GLU A 74 -11.75 32.42 -11.19
CA GLU A 74 -11.86 33.34 -10.05
C GLU A 74 -12.59 34.63 -10.45
N HIS A 75 -12.29 35.21 -11.61
CA HIS A 75 -13.00 36.37 -12.14
C HIS A 75 -14.50 36.11 -12.32
N ARG A 76 -14.86 34.92 -12.82
CA ARG A 76 -16.27 34.51 -12.95
C ARG A 76 -16.95 34.39 -11.60
N CYS A 77 -16.32 33.76 -10.62
CA CYS A 77 -16.85 33.70 -9.26
C CYS A 77 -17.08 35.10 -8.66
N TYR A 78 -16.13 36.03 -8.82
CA TYR A 78 -16.30 37.41 -8.34
C TYR A 78 -17.47 38.14 -9.03
N ARG A 79 -17.73 37.86 -10.32
CA ARG A 79 -18.91 38.36 -11.04
C ARG A 79 -20.22 37.87 -10.41
N PHE A 80 -20.31 36.58 -10.07
CA PHE A 80 -21.49 35.99 -9.41
C PHE A 80 -21.67 36.51 -7.98
N LEU A 81 -20.61 36.66 -7.20
CA LEU A 81 -20.67 37.26 -5.85
C LEU A 81 -21.14 38.72 -5.89
N ARG A 82 -20.76 39.47 -6.92
CA ARG A 82 -21.20 40.86 -7.12
C ARG A 82 -22.68 40.95 -7.51
N ARG A 83 -23.22 39.96 -8.25
CA ARG A 83 -24.65 39.83 -8.59
C ARG A 83 -25.51 39.34 -7.41
N LYS A 84 -25.00 38.41 -6.58
CA LYS A 84 -25.70 37.86 -5.39
C LYS A 84 -25.98 38.92 -4.32
N LYS A 85 -25.20 40.01 -4.26
CA LYS A 85 -25.47 41.17 -3.39
C LYS A 85 -26.69 42.02 -3.81
N GLN A 86 -27.29 41.80 -4.99
CA GLN A 86 -28.35 42.66 -5.54
C GLN A 86 -29.76 42.04 -5.56
N VAL A 87 -30.00 40.86 -4.97
CA VAL A 87 -31.34 40.23 -4.97
C VAL A 87 -31.69 39.77 -3.54
N THR A 88 -32.87 40.17 -3.03
CA THR A 88 -33.33 39.86 -1.65
C THR A 88 -34.78 39.32 -1.63
N PHE A 89 -35.00 38.31 -0.74
CA PHE A 89 -36.24 37.72 -0.16
C PHE A 89 -37.12 36.74 -1.00
N PRO A 90 -38.01 35.89 -0.38
CA PRO A 90 -37.92 35.04 0.85
C PRO A 90 -38.53 33.58 0.75
N LEU A 91 -38.17 32.73 1.74
CA LEU A 91 -38.74 31.52 2.42
C LEU A 91 -39.84 30.57 1.83
N GLY A 92 -39.68 29.24 2.04
CA GLY A 92 -40.75 28.20 2.00
C GLY A 92 -40.30 26.76 2.42
N GLU A 93 -41.14 26.02 3.15
CA GLU A 93 -40.91 24.77 3.94
C GLU A 93 -41.24 23.39 3.28
N ALA A 94 -40.75 22.30 3.93
CA ALA A 94 -41.22 20.88 4.03
C ALA A 94 -41.02 19.93 2.80
N VAL A 95 -40.82 18.59 2.86
CA VAL A 95 -41.41 17.44 3.63
C VAL A 95 -40.47 16.18 3.55
N GLY A 96 -40.57 15.20 4.48
CA GLY A 96 -39.64 14.06 4.66
C GLY A 96 -40.06 12.59 4.31
N ILE A 97 -39.08 11.69 4.55
CA ILE A 97 -38.93 10.22 4.87
C ILE A 97 -39.92 9.14 4.35
N PRO A 98 -39.51 7.85 4.08
CA PRO A 98 -39.15 6.84 5.11
C PRO A 98 -37.99 5.85 4.76
N ALA A 99 -37.57 5.06 5.76
CA ALA A 99 -36.45 4.10 5.79
C ALA A 99 -36.87 2.63 5.53
N ASP A 100 -35.90 1.74 5.23
CA ASP A 100 -35.99 0.30 5.58
C ASP A 100 -34.61 -0.39 5.71
N ASP A 101 -34.60 -1.48 6.49
CA ASP A 101 -33.54 -2.12 7.28
C ASP A 101 -32.47 -2.93 6.53
N SER A 102 -31.20 -2.80 6.94
CA SER A 102 -30.21 -3.90 7.03
C SER A 102 -28.93 -3.46 7.79
N SER A 103 -28.69 -4.10 8.94
CA SER A 103 -27.54 -4.00 9.87
C SER A 103 -26.89 -2.63 10.04
N VAL A 104 -27.53 -1.82 10.87
CA VAL A 104 -27.31 -0.38 11.09
C VAL A 104 -25.97 -0.03 11.73
N GLU A 105 -25.31 -0.93 12.50
CA GLU A 105 -24.06 -0.55 13.19
C GLU A 105 -22.83 -0.34 12.28
N SER A 106 -22.60 -1.16 11.23
CA SER A 106 -21.41 -1.01 10.35
C SER A 106 -21.55 0.10 9.30
N ILE A 107 -22.80 0.43 8.93
CA ILE A 107 -23.15 1.51 7.98
C ILE A 107 -23.05 2.87 8.67
N ILE A 108 -23.48 2.96 9.95
CA ILE A 108 -23.31 4.17 10.76
C ILE A 108 -21.83 4.46 10.98
N GLU A 109 -21.01 3.48 11.39
CA GLU A 109 -19.56 3.72 11.59
C GLU A 109 -18.86 4.18 10.30
N THR A 110 -19.18 3.58 9.15
CA THR A 110 -18.54 3.97 7.87
C THR A 110 -19.01 5.35 7.40
N LYS A 111 -20.28 5.70 7.62
CA LYS A 111 -20.87 6.98 7.24
C LYS A 111 -20.42 8.10 8.18
N GLU A 112 -20.38 7.85 9.49
CA GLU A 112 -19.82 8.77 10.49
C GLU A 112 -18.31 8.98 10.26
N ARG A 113 -17.56 7.95 9.86
CA ARG A 113 -16.12 8.03 9.53
C ARG A 113 -15.85 8.84 8.25
N GLN A 114 -16.68 8.67 7.21
CA GLN A 114 -16.64 9.51 6.02
C GLN A 114 -17.08 10.95 6.29
N GLU A 115 -18.12 11.16 7.09
CA GLU A 115 -18.59 12.49 7.49
C GLU A 115 -17.56 13.21 8.37
N THR A 116 -16.87 12.49 9.26
CA THR A 116 -15.78 13.02 10.11
C THR A 116 -14.56 13.41 9.27
N LEU A 117 -14.22 12.64 8.22
CA LEU A 117 -13.15 12.97 7.28
C LEU A 117 -13.49 14.21 6.45
N ILE A 118 -14.71 14.26 5.86
CA ILE A 118 -15.19 15.40 5.09
C ILE A 118 -15.21 16.64 5.98
N HIS A 119 -15.73 16.54 7.20
CA HIS A 119 -15.76 17.63 8.17
C HIS A 119 -14.35 18.07 8.58
N SER A 120 -13.41 17.14 8.78
CA SER A 120 -12.02 17.46 9.13
C SER A 120 -11.29 18.20 7.99
N VAL A 121 -11.55 17.83 6.74
CA VAL A 121 -11.05 18.54 5.56
C VAL A 121 -11.73 19.90 5.39
N GLU A 122 -13.03 20.01 5.70
CA GLU A 122 -13.76 21.28 5.74
C GLU A 122 -13.21 22.25 6.81
N CYS A 123 -12.77 21.73 7.97
CA CYS A 123 -12.17 22.52 9.05
C CYS A 123 -10.72 22.96 8.77
N LEU A 124 -10.08 22.49 7.70
CA LEU A 124 -8.75 22.95 7.34
C LEU A 124 -8.77 24.44 6.94
N PRO A 125 -7.71 25.20 7.28
CA PRO A 125 -7.53 26.54 6.73
C PRO A 125 -7.69 26.52 5.20
N PRO A 126 -8.37 27.52 4.58
CA PRO A 126 -8.74 27.48 3.16
C PRO A 126 -7.57 27.19 2.21
N HIS A 127 -6.37 27.68 2.54
CA HIS A 127 -5.16 27.47 1.73
C HIS A 127 -4.56 26.06 1.84
N LEU A 128 -4.85 25.33 2.92
CA LEU A 128 -4.48 23.92 3.12
C LEU A 128 -5.55 23.00 2.53
N LYS A 129 -6.82 23.31 2.79
CA LYS A 129 -7.98 22.62 2.21
C LYS A 129 -7.91 22.58 0.69
N LEU A 130 -7.67 23.73 0.05
CA LEU A 130 -7.58 23.81 -1.40
C LEU A 130 -6.41 23.00 -1.97
N ALA A 131 -5.26 22.98 -1.28
CA ALA A 131 -4.12 22.15 -1.67
C ALA A 131 -4.45 20.66 -1.57
N VAL A 132 -5.12 20.25 -0.48
CA VAL A 132 -5.55 18.86 -0.27
C VAL A 132 -6.58 18.43 -1.32
N GLN A 133 -7.59 19.25 -1.60
CA GLN A 133 -8.62 18.92 -2.57
C GLN A 133 -8.05 18.81 -3.99
N LEU A 134 -7.20 19.75 -4.42
CA LEU A 134 -6.59 19.70 -5.75
C LEU A 134 -5.61 18.53 -5.91
N PHE A 135 -4.81 18.25 -4.88
CA PHE A 135 -3.80 17.18 -4.97
C PHE A 135 -4.42 15.80 -4.81
N TYR A 136 -5.23 15.61 -3.76
CA TYR A 136 -5.70 14.28 -3.36
C TYR A 136 -7.08 13.91 -3.90
N LEU A 137 -8.00 14.85 -4.09
CA LEU A 137 -9.36 14.54 -4.59
C LEU A 137 -9.50 14.69 -6.10
N GLN A 138 -8.63 15.49 -6.72
CA GLN A 138 -8.71 15.81 -8.15
C GLN A 138 -7.47 15.38 -8.94
N GLY A 139 -6.44 14.82 -8.26
CA GLY A 139 -5.29 14.18 -8.90
C GLY A 139 -4.30 15.11 -9.61
N TYR A 140 -4.29 16.41 -9.33
CA TYR A 140 -3.35 17.33 -9.97
C TYR A 140 -1.93 17.19 -9.42
N SER A 141 -0.94 17.34 -10.29
CA SER A 141 0.46 17.32 -9.92
C SER A 141 0.88 18.54 -9.10
N ILE A 142 1.96 18.42 -8.32
CA ILE A 142 2.56 19.55 -7.58
C ILE A 142 2.89 20.71 -8.51
N LYS A 143 3.33 20.45 -9.74
CA LYS A 143 3.64 21.48 -10.74
C LYS A 143 2.37 22.24 -11.15
N GLU A 144 1.30 21.53 -11.47
CA GLU A 144 0.02 22.13 -11.88
C GLU A 144 -0.62 22.93 -10.75
N ILE A 145 -0.58 22.40 -9.53
CA ILE A 145 -1.13 23.09 -8.35
C ILE A 145 -0.24 24.28 -7.96
N SER A 146 1.08 24.19 -8.10
CA SER A 146 2.00 25.31 -7.85
C SER A 146 1.75 26.46 -8.82
N SER A 147 1.61 26.15 -10.11
CA SER A 147 1.24 27.12 -11.15
C SER A 147 -0.17 27.68 -10.95
N CYS A 148 -1.13 26.83 -10.54
CA CYS A 148 -2.50 27.21 -10.24
C CYS A 148 -2.56 28.17 -9.04
N LEU A 149 -1.94 27.82 -7.93
CA LEU A 149 -1.99 28.59 -6.68
C LEU A 149 -0.99 29.75 -6.62
N GLY A 150 -0.11 29.91 -7.62
CA GLY A 150 0.96 30.92 -7.62
C GLY A 150 1.99 30.71 -6.51
N LEU A 151 2.29 29.45 -6.17
CA LEU A 151 3.19 29.06 -5.08
C LEU A 151 4.45 28.38 -5.62
N SER A 152 5.53 28.40 -4.86
CA SER A 152 6.65 27.48 -5.12
C SER A 152 6.28 26.05 -4.73
N ALA A 153 6.85 25.07 -5.44
CA ALA A 153 6.65 23.66 -5.13
C ALA A 153 6.99 23.32 -3.66
N SER A 154 8.01 23.96 -3.09
CA SER A 154 8.40 23.79 -1.69
C SER A 154 7.34 24.32 -0.72
N VAL A 155 6.70 25.46 -1.03
CA VAL A 155 5.59 26.01 -0.22
C VAL A 155 4.36 25.12 -0.32
N LEU A 156 4.05 24.60 -1.50
CA LEU A 156 2.93 23.67 -1.68
C LEU A 156 3.17 22.35 -0.93
N LYS A 157 4.38 21.77 -1.02
CA LYS A 157 4.76 20.56 -0.26
C LYS A 157 4.62 20.79 1.25
N LYS A 158 5.06 21.94 1.74
CA LYS A 158 4.89 22.34 3.14
C LYS A 158 3.41 22.46 3.52
N ARG A 159 2.57 23.08 2.68
CA ARG A 159 1.11 23.15 2.92
C ARG A 159 0.46 21.78 2.95
N LEU A 160 0.80 20.89 2.02
CA LEU A 160 0.28 19.52 2.04
C LEU A 160 0.74 18.80 3.32
N PHE A 161 1.99 18.98 3.75
CA PHE A 161 2.50 18.43 5.01
C PHE A 161 1.78 18.99 6.26
N ASP A 162 1.60 20.30 6.33
CA ASP A 162 0.90 20.96 7.44
C ASP A 162 -0.58 20.55 7.48
N ALA A 163 -1.20 20.35 6.31
CA ALA A 163 -2.55 19.82 6.19
C ALA A 163 -2.62 18.38 6.71
N ARG A 164 -1.66 17.52 6.33
CA ARG A 164 -1.55 16.15 6.86
C ARG A 164 -1.40 16.12 8.37
N GLN A 165 -0.54 16.97 8.94
CA GLN A 165 -0.37 17.03 10.40
C GLN A 165 -1.66 17.47 11.12
N LYS A 166 -2.37 18.47 10.57
CA LYS A 166 -3.64 18.93 11.15
C LYS A 166 -4.75 17.89 11.05
N LEU A 167 -4.83 17.18 9.94
CA LEU A 167 -5.78 16.06 9.77
C LEU A 167 -5.42 14.87 10.67
N LYS A 168 -4.12 14.61 10.89
CA LYS A 168 -3.62 13.56 11.79
C LYS A 168 -3.96 13.81 13.26
N SER A 169 -4.12 15.08 13.67
CA SER A 169 -4.56 15.41 15.04
C SER A 169 -6.07 15.24 15.27
N SER A 170 -6.88 15.13 14.20
CA SER A 170 -8.33 15.02 14.27
C SER A 170 -8.90 13.66 13.85
N LEU A 171 -8.06 12.75 13.32
CA LEU A 171 -8.45 11.43 12.79
C LEU A 171 -7.46 10.35 13.26
N LEU A 172 -7.94 9.11 13.47
CA LEU A 172 -7.06 7.97 13.76
C LEU A 172 -6.14 7.71 12.56
N VAL A 173 -4.85 7.50 12.81
CA VAL A 173 -3.76 7.45 11.80
C VAL A 173 -4.00 6.38 10.72
N SER A 174 -4.77 5.33 11.02
CA SER A 174 -5.19 4.27 10.10
C SER A 174 -6.10 4.73 8.96
N ASP A 175 -6.82 5.85 9.13
CA ASP A 175 -7.74 6.39 8.13
C ASP A 175 -7.08 7.18 7.00
N PHE A 176 -5.86 7.64 7.27
CA PHE A 176 -5.19 8.61 6.42
C PHE A 176 -4.30 7.98 5.35
N ILE A 177 -4.01 6.69 5.43
CA ILE A 177 -3.07 6.02 4.49
C ILE A 177 -3.82 5.13 3.50
N SER A 178 -4.98 4.57 3.87
CA SER A 178 -5.78 3.71 2.99
C SER A 178 -6.52 4.47 1.88
N ILE A 179 -6.87 5.75 2.10
CA ILE A 179 -7.69 6.53 1.15
C ILE A 179 -6.86 7.17 0.02
N PHE A 180 -5.54 7.33 0.17
CA PHE A 180 -4.77 8.28 -0.66
C PHE A 180 -3.68 7.65 -1.55
N ASN A 181 -3.71 6.33 -1.78
CA ASN A 181 -2.62 5.61 -2.44
C ASN A 181 -2.87 5.18 -3.89
N ASP A 182 -3.97 5.60 -4.51
CA ASP A 182 -4.19 5.33 -5.93
C ASP A 182 -3.47 6.38 -6.81
N LEU A 183 -2.32 5.94 -7.35
CA LEU A 183 -1.57 6.46 -8.49
C LEU A 183 -0.99 7.89 -8.36
N TYR A 184 0.35 7.97 -8.31
CA TYR A 184 1.03 9.14 -8.87
C TYR A 184 1.07 8.96 -10.39
N GLN A 185 0.24 9.72 -11.12
CA GLN A 185 0.35 9.84 -12.57
C GLN A 185 1.47 10.84 -12.89
N GLY A 186 2.68 10.31 -12.92
CA GLY A 186 3.91 11.02 -13.21
C GLY A 186 4.16 11.15 -14.71
N GLY A 187 3.13 11.04 -15.57
CA GLY A 187 3.21 11.31 -17.00
C GLY A 187 4.43 10.72 -17.70
N GLY A 188 4.76 9.46 -17.40
CA GLY A 188 5.96 8.79 -17.91
C GLY A 188 5.63 7.47 -18.63
N THR A 189 6.54 7.06 -19.51
CA THR A 189 6.45 5.84 -20.32
C THR A 189 6.71 4.55 -19.54
N MET A 190 6.94 4.62 -18.22
CA MET A 190 7.34 3.48 -17.39
C MET A 190 6.38 3.27 -16.22
N LEU A 191 6.20 2.00 -15.84
CA LEU A 191 5.55 1.61 -14.58
C LEU A 191 6.59 1.03 -13.62
N HIS A 192 6.72 1.61 -12.44
CA HIS A 192 7.52 1.09 -11.35
C HIS A 192 6.62 0.36 -10.35
N ILE A 193 6.81 -0.96 -10.22
CA ILE A 193 6.17 -1.76 -9.18
C ILE A 193 7.17 -1.88 -8.03
N VAL A 194 6.78 -1.43 -6.85
CA VAL A 194 7.65 -1.43 -5.67
C VAL A 194 6.98 -2.10 -4.50
N ASN A 195 7.77 -2.64 -3.58
CA ASN A 195 7.30 -3.04 -2.28
C ASN A 195 7.41 -1.88 -1.26
N GLY A 196 6.34 -1.63 -0.49
CA GLY A 196 6.34 -0.72 0.64
C GLY A 196 6.12 0.77 0.31
N ASP A 197 5.32 1.44 1.14
CA ASP A 197 5.02 2.87 1.02
C ASP A 197 6.26 3.75 1.06
N HIS A 198 7.22 3.37 1.90
CA HIS A 198 8.39 4.20 2.14
C HIS A 198 9.29 4.30 0.90
N VAL A 199 9.54 3.17 0.23
CA VAL A 199 10.27 3.14 -1.04
C VAL A 199 9.48 3.90 -2.10
N GLY A 200 8.18 3.61 -2.26
CA GLY A 200 7.33 4.31 -3.23
C GLY A 200 7.31 5.82 -3.05
N ASN A 201 7.22 6.30 -1.80
CA ASN A 201 7.26 7.74 -1.50
C ASN A 201 8.63 8.35 -1.81
N LYS A 202 9.73 7.68 -1.48
CA LYS A 202 11.08 8.16 -1.81
C LYS A 202 11.33 8.20 -3.31
N LEU A 203 10.81 7.24 -4.08
CA LEU A 203 10.90 7.27 -5.55
C LEU A 203 10.11 8.46 -6.12
N LYS A 204 8.91 8.73 -5.59
CA LYS A 204 8.11 9.93 -5.94
C LYS A 204 8.87 11.22 -5.60
N GLU A 205 9.51 11.29 -4.44
CA GLU A 205 10.29 12.45 -4.00
C GLU A 205 11.58 12.64 -4.82
N GLY A 206 12.23 11.55 -5.21
CA GLY A 206 13.45 11.52 -6.02
C GLY A 206 13.23 11.92 -7.49
N ASN A 207 11.98 12.17 -7.90
CA ASN A 207 11.57 12.45 -9.27
C ASN A 207 12.00 11.35 -10.25
N ILE A 208 11.84 10.08 -9.88
CA ILE A 208 11.93 8.99 -10.86
C ILE A 208 10.81 9.17 -11.89
N ARG A 209 11.14 8.98 -13.18
CA ARG A 209 10.19 9.12 -14.28
C ARG A 209 9.32 7.86 -14.37
N GLY A 210 8.00 8.02 -14.34
CA GLY A 210 7.06 6.90 -14.49
C GLY A 210 6.01 6.90 -13.39
N ASP A 211 5.02 6.03 -13.58
CA ASP A 211 3.99 5.79 -12.59
C ASP A 211 4.50 4.81 -11.54
N ILE A 212 4.16 5.03 -10.26
CA ILE A 212 4.64 4.20 -9.15
C ILE A 212 3.44 3.47 -8.54
N LEU A 213 3.46 2.14 -8.68
CA LEU A 213 2.55 1.21 -8.05
C LEU A 213 3.22 0.57 -6.84
N VAL A 214 2.76 0.92 -5.64
CA VAL A 214 3.15 0.19 -4.43
C VAL A 214 2.32 -1.08 -4.37
N TRP A 215 2.94 -2.25 -4.47
CA TRP A 215 2.28 -3.55 -4.28
C TRP A 215 2.12 -3.79 -2.77
N ARG A 216 0.91 -4.15 -2.32
CA ARG A 216 0.49 -4.11 -0.89
C ARG A 216 -0.03 -5.43 -0.35
N GLU A 217 0.04 -6.46 -1.18
CA GLU A 217 -0.25 -7.81 -0.73
C GLU A 217 0.79 -8.27 0.32
N ILE A 218 0.51 -9.28 1.13
CA ILE A 218 1.45 -9.84 2.12
C ILE A 218 1.48 -11.36 1.97
N TYR A 219 2.07 -11.88 0.89
CA TYR A 219 2.01 -13.32 0.58
C TYR A 219 2.78 -14.19 1.57
N SER A 220 3.67 -13.62 2.39
CA SER A 220 4.35 -14.34 3.45
C SER A 220 3.40 -14.78 4.57
N VAL A 221 2.24 -14.13 4.74
CA VAL A 221 1.28 -14.40 5.83
C VAL A 221 -0.07 -14.84 5.29
N GLY A 222 -0.67 -15.84 5.95
CA GLY A 222 -2.03 -16.27 5.69
C GLY A 222 -2.15 -17.16 4.45
N PRO A 223 -3.40 -17.55 4.11
CA PRO A 223 -3.68 -18.49 3.04
C PRO A 223 -3.38 -17.86 1.68
N VAL A 224 -2.56 -18.53 0.88
CA VAL A 224 -2.23 -18.13 -0.49
C VAL A 224 -2.70 -19.22 -1.43
N PHE A 225 -3.33 -18.79 -2.53
CA PHE A 225 -3.95 -19.66 -3.51
C PHE A 225 -3.29 -19.47 -4.87
N GLU A 226 -3.20 -20.53 -5.67
CA GLU A 226 -2.65 -20.45 -7.04
C GLU A 226 -3.36 -19.35 -7.85
N LYS A 227 -4.68 -19.17 -7.64
CA LYS A 227 -5.51 -18.14 -8.26
C LYS A 227 -5.97 -17.08 -7.26
N MET A 228 -5.08 -16.14 -6.92
CA MET A 228 -5.37 -15.06 -5.97
C MET A 228 -6.48 -14.09 -6.37
N ASN A 229 -6.77 -13.96 -7.66
CA ASN A 229 -7.80 -13.03 -8.17
C ASN A 229 -9.22 -13.63 -8.18
N GLY A 230 -9.39 -14.85 -7.68
CA GLY A 230 -10.71 -15.46 -7.51
C GLY A 230 -11.49 -14.79 -6.38
N HIS A 231 -12.81 -14.61 -6.58
CA HIS A 231 -13.66 -13.94 -5.60
C HIS A 231 -13.69 -14.66 -4.23
N LYS A 232 -13.73 -16.01 -4.23
CA LYS A 232 -13.80 -16.80 -3.00
C LYS A 232 -12.48 -16.75 -2.24
N GLU A 233 -11.39 -16.94 -2.96
CA GLU A 233 -10.01 -16.92 -2.47
C GLU A 233 -9.68 -15.56 -1.86
N ARG A 234 -10.00 -14.48 -2.57
CA ARG A 234 -9.81 -13.10 -2.10
C ARG A 234 -10.64 -12.82 -0.84
N LEU A 235 -11.91 -13.21 -0.81
CA LEU A 235 -12.76 -13.00 0.36
C LEU A 235 -12.25 -13.77 1.59
N PHE A 236 -11.87 -15.04 1.40
CA PHE A 236 -11.33 -15.86 2.48
C PHE A 236 -10.05 -15.24 3.06
N ARG A 237 -9.14 -14.79 2.19
CA ARG A 237 -7.91 -14.14 2.59
C ARG A 237 -8.15 -12.80 3.29
N ALA A 238 -9.07 -11.98 2.78
CA ALA A 238 -9.44 -10.71 3.41
C ALA A 238 -9.95 -10.91 4.85
N GLN A 239 -10.84 -11.88 5.06
CA GLN A 239 -11.36 -12.25 6.38
C GLN A 239 -10.25 -12.79 7.30
N TYR A 240 -9.31 -13.57 6.76
CA TYR A 240 -8.17 -14.06 7.52
C TYR A 240 -7.27 -12.91 7.99
N LEU A 241 -6.89 -11.99 7.10
CA LEU A 241 -6.02 -10.86 7.43
C LEU A 241 -6.70 -9.85 8.37
N GLU A 242 -8.02 -9.67 8.26
CA GLU A 242 -8.80 -8.86 9.20
C GLU A 242 -8.78 -9.46 10.61
N ARG A 243 -9.06 -10.76 10.73
CA ARG A 243 -9.05 -11.46 12.03
C ARG A 243 -7.66 -11.50 12.68
N THR A 244 -6.62 -11.67 11.88
CA THR A 244 -5.25 -11.91 12.39
C THR A 244 -4.46 -10.62 12.55
N LEU A 245 -4.37 -9.82 11.48
CA LEU A 245 -3.54 -8.62 11.40
C LEU A 245 -4.32 -7.32 11.62
N GLY A 246 -5.66 -7.37 11.65
CA GLY A 246 -6.51 -6.18 11.80
C GLY A 246 -6.62 -5.34 10.54
N VAL A 247 -6.31 -5.90 9.36
CA VAL A 247 -6.45 -5.22 8.07
C VAL A 247 -7.93 -5.28 7.64
N PRO A 248 -8.65 -4.15 7.50
CA PRO A 248 -10.07 -4.19 7.14
C PRO A 248 -10.29 -4.93 5.82
N ALA A 249 -11.19 -5.90 5.81
CA ALA A 249 -11.37 -6.79 4.65
C ALA A 249 -11.83 -6.01 3.40
N SER A 250 -12.67 -4.99 3.59
CA SER A 250 -13.16 -4.13 2.50
C SER A 250 -12.06 -3.27 1.88
N ASP A 251 -11.13 -2.75 2.70
CA ASP A 251 -9.99 -1.96 2.22
C ASP A 251 -8.97 -2.86 1.51
N PHE A 252 -8.72 -4.05 2.03
CA PHE A 252 -7.84 -5.04 1.39
C PHE A 252 -8.34 -5.42 -0.01
N ILE A 253 -9.63 -5.73 -0.14
CA ILE A 253 -10.25 -6.11 -1.43
C ILE A 253 -10.14 -4.97 -2.44
N LYS A 254 -10.49 -3.75 -2.05
CA LYS A 254 -10.40 -2.56 -2.91
C LYS A 254 -8.98 -2.32 -3.40
N ASN A 255 -8.00 -2.43 -2.51
CA ASN A 255 -6.59 -2.26 -2.86
C ASN A 255 -6.13 -3.33 -3.86
N CYS A 256 -6.48 -4.61 -3.64
CA CYS A 256 -6.15 -5.67 -4.58
C CYS A 256 -6.75 -5.39 -5.97
N GLU A 257 -8.00 -4.95 -6.02
CA GLU A 257 -8.69 -4.62 -7.28
C GLU A 257 -8.05 -3.44 -8.01
N SER A 258 -7.70 -2.37 -7.29
CA SER A 258 -7.07 -1.19 -7.89
C SER A 258 -5.68 -1.53 -8.44
N GLN A 259 -4.88 -2.28 -7.69
CA GLN A 259 -3.53 -2.70 -8.09
C GLN A 259 -3.56 -3.66 -9.29
N GLU A 260 -4.47 -4.65 -9.27
CA GLU A 260 -4.67 -5.55 -10.40
C GLU A 260 -5.11 -4.82 -11.66
N GLN A 261 -5.96 -3.80 -11.52
CA GLN A 261 -6.40 -2.99 -12.66
C GLN A 261 -5.24 -2.23 -13.30
N VAL A 262 -4.26 -1.77 -12.52
CA VAL A 262 -3.05 -1.11 -13.05
C VAL A 262 -2.21 -2.11 -13.84
N ILE A 263 -1.88 -3.27 -13.26
CA ILE A 263 -1.03 -4.25 -13.94
C ILE A 263 -1.74 -4.89 -15.14
N ARG A 264 -3.07 -5.02 -15.17
CA ARG A 264 -3.82 -5.48 -16.36
C ARG A 264 -3.65 -4.55 -17.57
N ASN A 265 -3.38 -3.27 -17.34
CA ASN A 265 -3.15 -2.28 -18.39
C ASN A 265 -1.66 -2.00 -18.62
N PHE A 266 -0.76 -2.92 -18.25
CA PHE A 266 0.68 -2.65 -18.31
C PHE A 266 1.22 -2.37 -19.73
N HIS A 267 0.54 -2.84 -20.78
CA HIS A 267 0.92 -2.56 -22.18
C HIS A 267 0.85 -1.09 -22.58
N GLN A 268 0.19 -0.25 -21.78
CA GLN A 268 0.20 1.20 -22.01
C GLN A 268 1.58 1.84 -21.72
N TYR A 269 2.43 1.13 -20.99
CA TYR A 269 3.79 1.55 -20.68
C TYR A 269 4.77 0.96 -21.69
N GLU A 270 5.83 1.70 -22.01
CA GLU A 270 6.98 1.24 -22.77
C GLU A 270 7.82 0.24 -21.99
N GLU A 271 7.82 0.30 -20.65
CA GLU A 271 8.61 -0.57 -19.78
C GLU A 271 7.95 -0.71 -18.39
N VAL A 272 8.04 -1.91 -17.81
CA VAL A 272 7.72 -2.16 -16.39
C VAL A 272 9.00 -2.50 -15.65
N VAL A 273 9.21 -1.89 -14.49
CA VAL A 273 10.36 -2.15 -13.62
C VAL A 273 9.86 -2.55 -12.24
N MET A 274 10.21 -3.75 -11.82
CA MET A 274 9.93 -4.32 -10.51
C MET A 274 11.11 -4.06 -9.57
N TRP A 275 10.87 -3.47 -8.41
CA TRP A 275 11.87 -3.17 -7.38
C TRP A 275 11.61 -4.07 -6.17
N PHE A 276 12.49 -5.05 -5.96
CA PHE A 276 12.36 -6.05 -4.91
C PHE A 276 13.67 -6.28 -4.16
N GLU A 277 13.56 -6.94 -3.01
CA GLU A 277 14.64 -7.19 -2.07
C GLU A 277 14.84 -8.69 -1.83
N HIS A 278 15.91 -9.03 -1.13
CA HIS A 278 16.34 -10.40 -0.91
C HIS A 278 15.49 -11.22 0.07
N ASP A 279 14.64 -10.58 0.88
CA ASP A 279 13.93 -11.25 1.98
C ASP A 279 12.69 -12.05 1.52
N LEU A 280 12.14 -12.86 2.42
CA LEU A 280 10.99 -13.71 2.12
C LEU A 280 9.73 -12.94 1.71
N PHE A 281 9.51 -11.76 2.28
CA PHE A 281 8.34 -10.94 1.99
C PHE A 281 8.40 -10.46 0.53
N ASP A 282 9.55 -9.93 0.11
CA ASP A 282 9.78 -9.51 -1.27
C ASP A 282 9.80 -10.67 -2.27
N GLN A 283 10.49 -11.77 -1.94
CA GLN A 283 10.62 -12.89 -2.87
C GLN A 283 9.29 -13.62 -3.11
N THR A 284 8.38 -13.67 -2.13
CA THR A 284 7.02 -14.21 -2.36
C THR A 284 6.18 -13.32 -3.28
N MET A 285 6.26 -12.00 -3.13
CA MET A 285 5.62 -11.05 -4.07
C MET A 285 6.20 -11.14 -5.48
N LEU A 286 7.53 -11.23 -5.59
CA LEU A 286 8.21 -11.35 -6.87
C LEU A 286 7.76 -12.61 -7.61
N CYS A 287 7.69 -13.76 -6.92
CA CYS A 287 7.21 -15.01 -7.52
C CYS A 287 5.76 -14.90 -8.00
N TYR A 288 4.87 -14.25 -7.22
CA TYR A 288 3.50 -13.98 -7.67
C TYR A 288 3.45 -13.13 -8.94
N LEU A 289 4.20 -12.02 -8.98
CA LEU A 289 4.19 -11.12 -10.14
C LEU A 289 4.80 -11.78 -11.37
N LEU A 290 5.89 -12.53 -11.21
CA LEU A 290 6.48 -13.33 -12.29
C LEU A 290 5.48 -14.35 -12.83
N ASP A 291 4.77 -15.07 -11.95
CA ASP A 291 3.71 -15.99 -12.37
C ASP A 291 2.57 -15.29 -13.10
N TRP A 292 2.15 -14.13 -12.60
CA TRP A 292 1.10 -13.33 -13.22
C TRP A 292 1.52 -12.86 -14.61
N PHE A 293 2.72 -12.30 -14.77
CA PHE A 293 3.26 -11.82 -16.03
C PHE A 293 3.57 -12.95 -17.02
N ALA A 294 4.03 -14.11 -16.55
CA ALA A 294 4.26 -15.29 -17.37
C ALA A 294 2.97 -15.78 -18.05
N LYS A 295 1.83 -15.59 -17.38
CA LYS A 295 0.49 -15.89 -17.91
C LYS A 295 -0.05 -14.80 -18.85
N GLN A 296 0.63 -13.66 -18.98
CA GLN A 296 0.28 -12.60 -19.92
C GLN A 296 1.11 -12.68 -21.21
N SER A 297 0.60 -12.13 -22.30
CA SER A 297 1.43 -11.83 -23.47
C SER A 297 2.21 -10.54 -23.19
N VAL A 298 3.47 -10.65 -22.74
CA VAL A 298 4.32 -9.49 -22.42
C VAL A 298 4.55 -8.59 -23.65
N GLY A 299 4.49 -9.16 -24.86
CA GLY A 299 4.50 -8.39 -26.11
C GLY A 299 5.75 -7.51 -26.25
N THR A 300 5.53 -6.24 -26.55
CA THR A 300 6.61 -5.25 -26.75
C THR A 300 7.02 -4.50 -25.48
N THR A 301 6.30 -4.67 -24.37
CA THR A 301 6.57 -3.96 -23.11
C THR A 301 7.51 -4.81 -22.26
N PRO A 302 8.84 -4.57 -22.26
CA PRO A 302 9.77 -5.30 -21.41
C PRO A 302 9.41 -5.21 -19.92
N ILE A 303 9.56 -6.33 -19.23
CA ILE A 303 9.55 -6.42 -17.77
C ILE A 303 11.00 -6.50 -17.30
N ASN A 304 11.37 -5.62 -16.37
CA ASN A 304 12.70 -5.59 -15.77
C ASN A 304 12.60 -5.72 -14.26
N LEU A 305 13.70 -6.15 -13.66
CA LEU A 305 13.84 -6.37 -12.24
C LEU A 305 15.10 -5.69 -11.72
N LEU A 306 14.93 -4.87 -10.69
CA LEU A 306 15.96 -4.51 -9.75
C LEU A 306 15.74 -5.34 -8.49
N CYS A 307 16.65 -6.28 -8.21
CA CYS A 307 16.59 -7.09 -7.00
C CYS A 307 17.93 -7.01 -6.27
N ILE A 308 17.94 -6.49 -5.04
CA ILE A 308 19.18 -6.25 -4.29
C ILE A 308 19.14 -6.86 -2.88
N GLY A 309 20.30 -7.35 -2.44
CA GLY A 309 20.53 -7.87 -1.09
C GLY A 309 21.52 -7.05 -0.26
N ASP A 310 22.17 -6.06 -0.89
CA ASP A 310 23.18 -5.21 -0.27
C ASP A 310 23.19 -3.82 -0.94
N TYR A 311 23.83 -2.86 -0.26
CA TYR A 311 24.12 -1.55 -0.83
C TYR A 311 25.48 -1.04 -0.29
N PRO A 312 26.37 -0.49 -1.14
CA PRO A 312 27.68 -0.02 -0.72
C PRO A 312 27.64 0.95 0.47
N GLY A 313 28.39 0.64 1.52
CA GLY A 313 28.47 1.46 2.73
C GLY A 313 27.38 1.18 3.77
N ILE A 314 26.57 0.13 3.60
CA ILE A 314 25.58 -0.32 4.58
C ILE A 314 25.93 -1.75 5.02
N ASP A 315 26.51 -1.89 6.22
CA ASP A 315 26.98 -3.17 6.75
C ASP A 315 25.86 -4.20 6.98
N LEU A 316 24.64 -3.73 7.28
CA LEU A 316 23.44 -4.57 7.42
C LEU A 316 22.30 -3.95 6.60
N PHE A 317 22.21 -4.37 5.34
CA PHE A 317 21.16 -3.93 4.44
C PHE A 317 19.85 -4.67 4.75
N ARG A 318 18.88 -3.94 5.32
CA ARG A 318 17.54 -4.46 5.65
C ARG A 318 16.52 -4.18 4.55
N GLY A 319 16.91 -3.42 3.53
CA GLY A 319 16.02 -3.03 2.45
C GLY A 319 16.24 -1.61 1.95
N MET A 320 15.75 -1.36 0.74
CA MET A 320 15.65 -0.08 0.05
C MET A 320 14.95 0.99 0.88
N GLY A 321 14.07 0.59 1.80
CA GLY A 321 13.48 1.50 2.78
C GLY A 321 14.53 2.28 3.60
N GLN A 322 15.75 1.77 3.77
CA GLN A 322 16.82 2.47 4.49
C GLN A 322 17.54 3.52 3.63
N LEU A 323 17.48 3.39 2.31
CA LEU A 323 18.23 4.23 1.37
C LEU A 323 17.65 5.65 1.28
N SER A 324 18.48 6.67 1.15
CA SER A 324 18.03 8.03 0.85
C SER A 324 17.42 8.11 -0.55
N SER A 325 16.65 9.18 -0.84
CA SER A 325 16.08 9.38 -2.18
C SER A 325 17.17 9.51 -3.26
N GLU A 326 18.37 10.01 -2.90
CA GLU A 326 19.53 10.06 -3.81
C GLU A 326 20.13 8.68 -4.06
N GLN A 327 20.27 7.86 -3.02
CA GLN A 327 20.75 6.49 -3.12
C GLN A 327 19.79 5.59 -3.92
N LEU A 328 18.47 5.76 -3.74
CA LEU A 328 17.48 5.04 -4.56
C LEU A 328 17.53 5.47 -6.02
N LYS A 329 17.70 6.77 -6.25
CA LYS A 329 17.86 7.29 -7.61
C LYS A 329 19.11 6.74 -8.29
N SER A 330 20.20 6.48 -7.55
CA SER A 330 21.42 5.89 -8.13
C SER A 330 21.24 4.46 -8.62
N LEU A 331 20.20 3.76 -8.16
CA LEU A 331 19.85 2.42 -8.64
C LEU A 331 19.04 2.45 -9.95
N SER A 332 18.53 3.61 -10.35
CA SER A 332 17.76 3.74 -11.59
C SER A 332 18.62 3.40 -12.81
N GLY A 333 18.13 2.52 -13.67
CA GLY A 333 18.83 2.01 -14.85
C GLY A 333 19.77 0.83 -14.59
N THR A 334 19.88 0.35 -13.34
CA THR A 334 20.68 -0.83 -12.99
C THR A 334 19.90 -2.15 -13.03
N TRP A 335 18.62 -2.10 -13.37
CA TRP A 335 17.76 -3.27 -13.50
C TRP A 335 18.14 -4.14 -14.70
N SER A 336 17.85 -5.44 -14.59
CA SER A 336 18.03 -6.42 -15.64
C SER A 336 16.69 -6.83 -16.24
N ARG A 337 16.70 -7.19 -17.53
CA ARG A 337 15.51 -7.71 -18.21
C ARG A 337 15.15 -9.09 -17.70
N ILE A 338 13.87 -9.30 -17.39
CA ILE A 338 13.31 -10.62 -17.08
C ILE A 338 13.11 -11.38 -18.39
N GLY A 339 13.67 -12.59 -18.46
CA GLY A 339 13.54 -13.51 -19.57
C GLY A 339 12.62 -14.69 -19.24
N GLU A 340 12.57 -15.65 -20.18
CA GLU A 340 11.75 -16.86 -20.07
C GLU A 340 12.12 -17.72 -18.85
N LYS A 341 13.42 -17.81 -18.52
CA LYS A 341 13.91 -18.62 -17.40
C LYS A 341 13.46 -18.06 -16.04
N GLU A 342 13.51 -16.74 -15.87
CA GLU A 342 13.05 -16.06 -14.67
C GLU A 342 11.54 -16.21 -14.50
N PHE A 343 10.76 -16.06 -15.58
CA PHE A 343 9.32 -16.31 -15.57
C PHE A 343 8.99 -17.76 -15.19
N GLU A 344 9.65 -18.73 -15.85
CA GLU A 344 9.42 -20.15 -15.59
C GLU A 344 9.74 -20.51 -14.13
N LEU A 345 10.91 -20.07 -13.63
CA LEU A 345 11.30 -20.32 -12.24
C LEU A 345 10.34 -19.64 -11.26
N GLY A 346 9.98 -18.37 -11.49
CA GLY A 346 9.03 -17.64 -10.65
C GLY A 346 7.67 -18.34 -10.57
N SER A 347 7.12 -18.79 -11.70
CA SER A 347 5.89 -19.59 -11.76
C SER A 347 5.99 -20.91 -11.02
N ARG A 348 7.10 -21.64 -11.17
CA ARG A 348 7.32 -22.92 -10.48
C ARG A 348 7.37 -22.76 -8.97
N ILE A 349 8.11 -21.75 -8.50
CA ILE A 349 8.20 -21.43 -7.07
C ILE A 349 6.84 -20.98 -6.53
N TRP A 350 6.14 -20.10 -7.25
CA TRP A 350 4.80 -19.66 -6.86
C TRP A 350 3.84 -20.83 -6.72
N LYS A 351 3.78 -21.71 -7.73
CA LYS A 351 2.91 -22.89 -7.69
C LYS A 351 3.24 -23.79 -6.49
N ALA A 352 4.51 -24.08 -6.26
CA ALA A 352 4.97 -24.85 -5.12
C ALA A 352 4.58 -24.21 -3.78
N TYR A 353 4.76 -22.88 -3.63
CA TYR A 353 4.41 -22.12 -2.44
C TYR A 353 2.90 -22.02 -2.18
N THR A 354 2.07 -22.20 -3.21
CA THR A 354 0.60 -22.25 -3.07
C THR A 354 0.05 -23.66 -2.87
N SER A 355 0.92 -24.67 -2.81
CA SER A 355 0.49 -26.06 -2.64
C SER A 355 0.01 -26.35 -1.22
N PRO A 356 -1.00 -27.20 -1.03
CA PRO A 356 -1.34 -27.71 0.29
C PRO A 356 -0.36 -28.78 0.80
N ASN A 357 0.57 -29.28 -0.03
CA ASN A 357 1.52 -30.32 0.34
C ASN A 357 2.86 -29.73 0.77
N VAL A 358 3.38 -30.18 1.91
CA VAL A 358 4.64 -29.66 2.45
C VAL A 358 5.84 -30.03 1.57
N GLU A 359 5.78 -31.17 0.89
CA GLU A 359 6.84 -31.64 0.00
C GLU A 359 7.10 -30.63 -1.12
N ASP A 360 6.04 -30.08 -1.72
CA ASP A 360 6.16 -29.07 -2.77
C ASP A 360 6.85 -27.79 -2.25
N HIS A 361 6.55 -27.38 -1.02
CA HIS A 361 7.21 -26.22 -0.38
C HIS A 361 8.71 -26.45 -0.15
N ILE A 362 9.10 -27.68 0.23
CA ILE A 362 10.50 -28.04 0.48
C ILE A 362 11.26 -28.24 -0.83
N ASP A 363 10.60 -28.71 -1.89
CA ASP A 363 11.19 -28.88 -3.22
C ASP A 363 11.71 -27.56 -3.81
N ILE A 364 11.18 -26.41 -3.38
CA ILE A 364 11.72 -25.08 -3.72
C ILE A 364 13.21 -24.98 -3.38
N LEU A 365 13.64 -25.57 -2.26
CA LEU A 365 15.04 -25.51 -1.80
C LEU A 365 16.01 -26.30 -2.68
N GLN A 366 15.48 -27.22 -3.51
CA GLN A 366 16.23 -28.07 -4.43
C GLN A 366 16.24 -27.52 -5.86
N MET A 367 15.48 -26.47 -6.15
CA MET A 367 15.44 -25.86 -7.48
C MET A 367 16.74 -25.10 -7.78
N ASP A 368 17.18 -25.13 -9.04
CA ASP A 368 18.23 -24.22 -9.52
C ASP A 368 17.68 -22.79 -9.55
N THR A 369 18.18 -21.96 -8.64
CA THR A 369 17.75 -20.59 -8.42
C THR A 369 18.74 -19.56 -8.98
N ALA A 370 19.69 -19.96 -9.84
CA ALA A 370 20.74 -19.06 -10.34
C ALA A 370 20.20 -17.77 -11.00
N VAL A 371 19.04 -17.84 -11.68
CA VAL A 371 18.40 -16.68 -12.33
C VAL A 371 17.56 -15.82 -11.36
N LEU A 372 17.23 -16.34 -10.17
CA LEU A 372 16.56 -15.63 -9.07
C LEU A 372 17.35 -15.89 -7.77
N PRO A 373 18.54 -15.30 -7.61
CA PRO A 373 19.57 -15.78 -6.66
C PRO A 373 19.16 -15.71 -5.19
N PHE A 374 18.18 -14.86 -4.83
CA PHE A 374 17.69 -14.75 -3.45
C PHE A 374 16.60 -15.76 -3.11
N ALA A 375 15.99 -16.42 -4.10
CA ALA A 375 14.82 -17.27 -3.89
C ALA A 375 15.13 -18.43 -2.92
N ARG A 376 16.21 -19.19 -3.13
CA ARG A 376 16.55 -20.31 -2.22
C ARG A 376 16.71 -19.84 -0.77
N ALA A 377 17.43 -18.73 -0.55
CA ALA A 377 17.66 -18.20 0.79
C ALA A 377 16.34 -17.75 1.45
N ALA A 378 15.50 -17.01 0.72
CA ALA A 378 14.18 -16.58 1.19
C ALA A 378 13.27 -17.78 1.54
N PHE A 379 13.17 -18.78 0.67
CA PHE A 379 12.33 -19.94 0.94
C PHE A 379 12.92 -20.89 1.99
N THR A 380 14.23 -20.83 2.25
CA THR A 380 14.83 -21.47 3.44
C THR A 380 14.29 -20.83 4.72
N GLN A 381 14.13 -19.49 4.73
CA GLN A 381 13.49 -18.79 5.84
C GLN A 381 12.01 -19.16 5.98
N HIS A 382 11.31 -19.37 4.86
CA HIS A 382 9.94 -19.88 4.89
C HIS A 382 9.87 -21.25 5.58
N ALA A 383 10.73 -22.19 5.20
CA ALA A 383 10.79 -23.51 5.82
C ALA A 383 11.14 -23.41 7.32
N ALA A 384 12.02 -22.49 7.71
CA ALA A 384 12.37 -22.26 9.12
C ALA A 384 11.19 -21.79 10.00
N ARG A 385 10.13 -21.22 9.40
CA ARG A 385 8.88 -20.89 10.12
C ARG A 385 8.01 -22.10 10.42
N LEU A 386 8.26 -23.23 9.76
CA LEU A 386 7.51 -24.45 9.98
C LEU A 386 7.87 -25.08 11.34
N PRO A 387 6.94 -25.83 11.96
CA PRO A 387 7.15 -26.40 13.28
C PRO A 387 8.35 -27.36 13.37
N SER A 388 9.21 -27.16 14.37
CA SER A 388 10.39 -28.00 14.61
C SER A 388 10.04 -29.34 15.27
N PRO A 389 10.85 -30.39 15.08
CA PRO A 389 10.67 -31.66 15.78
C PRO A 389 11.03 -31.58 17.28
N ASP A 390 11.78 -30.55 17.68
CA ASP A 390 12.30 -30.42 19.05
C ASP A 390 11.21 -30.00 20.03
N ASN A 391 10.40 -29.01 19.67
CA ASN A 391 9.39 -28.42 20.55
C ASN A 391 8.15 -27.86 19.83
N GLY A 392 8.01 -28.14 18.53
CA GLY A 392 6.86 -27.68 17.74
C GLY A 392 6.87 -26.19 17.39
N LEU A 393 7.90 -25.43 17.76
CA LEU A 393 8.00 -24.01 17.43
C LEU A 393 8.59 -23.77 16.04
N GLY A 394 8.08 -22.74 15.36
CA GLY A 394 8.74 -22.10 14.23
C GLY A 394 9.87 -21.18 14.70
N ILE A 395 10.69 -20.68 13.76
CA ILE A 395 11.83 -19.83 14.09
C ILE A 395 11.45 -18.52 14.78
N VAL A 396 10.29 -17.93 14.46
CA VAL A 396 9.86 -16.65 15.05
C VAL A 396 9.51 -16.84 16.53
N GLU A 397 8.71 -17.86 16.85
CA GLU A 397 8.32 -18.18 18.22
C GLU A 397 9.54 -18.62 19.04
N GLN A 398 10.37 -19.51 18.49
CA GLN A 398 11.61 -19.97 19.14
C GLN A 398 12.51 -18.78 19.51
N THR A 399 12.81 -17.91 18.54
CA THR A 399 13.68 -16.75 18.73
C THR A 399 13.09 -15.78 19.76
N THR A 400 11.77 -15.61 19.74
CA THR A 400 11.07 -14.74 20.71
C THR A 400 11.24 -15.27 22.14
N LEU A 401 11.02 -16.57 22.38
CA LEU A 401 11.22 -17.16 23.71
C LEU A 401 12.68 -17.04 24.19
N GLU A 402 13.64 -17.29 23.30
CA GLU A 402 15.06 -17.17 23.62
C GLU A 402 15.47 -15.75 24.02
N PHE A 403 14.94 -14.72 23.37
CA PHE A 403 15.22 -13.34 23.77
C PHE A 403 14.58 -12.99 25.11
N VAL A 404 13.37 -13.47 25.40
CA VAL A 404 12.75 -13.28 26.72
C VAL A 404 13.58 -13.97 27.81
N ASP A 405 14.07 -15.18 27.56
CA ASP A 405 14.96 -15.91 28.48
C ASP A 405 16.30 -15.18 28.71
N LYS A 406 16.85 -14.56 27.65
CA LYS A 406 18.07 -13.74 27.69
C LYS A 406 17.86 -12.34 28.32
N GLY A 407 16.68 -12.03 28.82
CA GLY A 407 16.42 -10.78 29.56
C GLY A 407 15.72 -9.67 28.79
N VAL A 408 15.21 -9.94 27.58
CA VAL A 408 14.44 -8.95 26.81
C VAL A 408 12.97 -9.01 27.22
N HIS A 409 12.57 -8.13 28.14
CA HIS A 409 11.26 -8.21 28.81
C HIS A 409 10.22 -7.19 28.34
N THR A 410 10.39 -6.59 27.16
CA THR A 410 9.46 -5.58 26.63
C THR A 410 9.11 -5.88 25.17
N SER A 411 7.84 -5.76 24.80
CA SER A 411 7.35 -6.15 23.48
C SER A 411 8.02 -5.39 22.33
N HIS A 412 8.29 -4.09 22.47
CA HIS A 412 9.00 -3.30 21.45
C HIS A 412 10.46 -3.72 21.29
N LYS A 413 11.15 -3.98 22.41
CA LYS A 413 12.54 -4.45 22.34
C LYS A 413 12.62 -5.84 21.72
N LEU A 414 11.67 -6.73 22.00
CA LEU A 414 11.56 -8.02 21.32
C LEU A 414 11.39 -7.84 19.81
N PHE A 415 10.47 -6.99 19.36
CA PHE A 415 10.30 -6.71 17.94
C PHE A 415 11.60 -6.24 17.28
N GLN A 416 12.34 -5.35 17.95
CA GLN A 416 13.63 -4.86 17.43
C GLN A 416 14.71 -5.95 17.34
N GLU A 417 14.89 -6.75 18.40
CA GLU A 417 15.96 -7.76 18.43
C GLU A 417 15.62 -8.98 17.56
N VAL A 418 14.36 -9.46 17.61
CA VAL A 418 13.87 -10.53 16.74
C VAL A 418 13.92 -10.08 15.28
N GLY A 419 13.43 -8.88 14.96
CA GLY A 419 13.45 -8.34 13.59
C GLY A 419 14.87 -8.07 13.08
N LYS A 420 15.83 -7.76 13.95
CA LYS A 420 17.25 -7.65 13.57
C LYS A 420 17.84 -9.02 13.23
N LEU A 421 17.58 -10.04 14.05
CA LEU A 421 18.12 -11.39 13.84
C LEU A 421 17.47 -12.08 12.64
N LEU A 422 16.15 -11.96 12.51
CA LEU A 422 15.34 -12.59 11.46
C LEU A 422 14.97 -11.62 10.33
N HIS A 423 15.83 -10.64 10.03
CA HIS A 423 15.56 -9.61 9.02
C HIS A 423 15.25 -10.20 7.63
N SER A 424 15.83 -11.37 7.30
CA SER A 424 15.60 -12.10 6.06
C SER A 424 14.17 -12.63 5.89
N LEU A 425 13.31 -12.52 6.90
CA LEU A 425 11.87 -12.79 6.77
C LEU A 425 11.09 -11.63 6.14
N GLY A 426 11.61 -10.40 6.17
CA GLY A 426 10.83 -9.20 5.82
C GLY A 426 9.62 -8.99 6.73
N MET A 427 9.66 -9.52 7.96
CA MET A 427 8.53 -9.54 8.89
C MET A 427 8.21 -8.13 9.41
N GLY A 428 6.99 -7.66 9.13
CA GLY A 428 6.45 -6.39 9.63
C GLY A 428 6.00 -6.45 11.10
N ASP A 429 5.64 -5.29 11.64
CA ASP A 429 5.13 -5.15 13.00
C ASP A 429 3.78 -5.84 13.19
N LEU A 430 2.86 -5.74 12.23
CA LEU A 430 1.55 -6.41 12.27
C LEU A 430 1.68 -7.92 12.45
N GLU A 431 2.56 -8.56 11.67
CA GLU A 431 2.82 -10.01 11.77
C GLU A 431 3.44 -10.35 13.13
N PHE A 432 4.46 -9.60 13.57
CA PHE A 432 5.10 -9.85 14.86
C PHE A 432 4.12 -9.71 16.04
N TRP A 433 3.29 -8.67 16.04
CA TRP A 433 2.27 -8.47 17.07
C TRP A 433 1.22 -9.57 17.07
N TYR A 434 0.83 -10.07 15.89
CA TYR A 434 -0.03 -11.24 15.79
C TYR A 434 0.61 -12.47 16.44
N ARG A 435 1.88 -12.77 16.12
CA ARG A 435 2.62 -13.89 16.73
C ARG A 435 2.70 -13.75 18.25
N LEU A 436 3.04 -12.55 18.74
CA LEU A 436 3.12 -12.28 20.18
C LEU A 436 1.77 -12.48 20.88
N ARG A 437 0.66 -12.02 20.28
CA ARG A 437 -0.70 -12.27 20.79
C ARG A 437 -1.00 -13.77 20.83
N THR A 438 -0.70 -14.51 19.76
CA THR A 438 -0.93 -15.96 19.69
C THR A 438 -0.12 -16.72 20.74
N MET A 439 1.13 -16.34 20.99
CA MET A 439 1.96 -16.93 22.05
C MET A 439 1.49 -16.58 23.46
N SER A 440 0.66 -15.55 23.62
CA SER A 440 0.22 -15.06 24.93
C SER A 440 -1.26 -15.34 25.23
N ALA A 441 -1.98 -15.94 24.29
CA ALA A 441 -3.43 -16.14 24.36
C ALA A 441 -3.82 -17.56 24.78
N GLY A 442 -4.82 -17.64 25.64
CA GLY A 442 -5.46 -18.88 26.07
C GLY A 442 -4.73 -19.60 27.20
N PRO A 443 -5.23 -20.79 27.61
CA PRO A 443 -4.66 -21.55 28.71
C PRO A 443 -3.26 -22.12 28.42
N ASN A 444 -2.90 -22.27 27.14
CA ASN A 444 -1.62 -22.82 26.68
C ASN A 444 -0.69 -21.71 26.14
N ALA A 445 -0.72 -20.55 26.80
CA ALA A 445 0.16 -19.42 26.50
C ALA A 445 1.61 -19.75 26.90
N LEU A 446 2.56 -19.39 26.03
CA LEU A 446 4.00 -19.46 26.27
C LEU A 446 4.53 -18.18 26.95
N LEU A 447 3.82 -17.07 26.78
CA LEU A 447 4.19 -15.76 27.27
C LEU A 447 3.07 -15.12 28.09
N GLU A 448 3.46 -14.39 29.14
CA GLU A 448 2.59 -13.44 29.83
C GLU A 448 2.86 -12.03 29.30
N LEU A 449 1.80 -11.32 28.91
CA LEU A 449 1.85 -9.90 28.60
C LEU A 449 1.20 -9.10 29.72
N ARG A 450 1.93 -8.15 30.28
CA ARG A 450 1.42 -7.19 31.26
C ARG A 450 1.53 -5.79 30.69
N THR A 451 0.39 -5.21 30.31
CA THR A 451 0.32 -3.81 29.89
C THR A 451 0.42 -2.92 31.14
N PRO A 452 1.42 -2.01 31.21
CA PRO A 452 1.38 -0.94 32.19
C PRO A 452 0.13 -0.08 31.94
N THR A 453 -0.48 0.45 32.99
CA THR A 453 -1.67 1.31 32.95
C THR A 453 -1.71 2.27 31.74
N ALA A 454 -2.77 2.19 30.94
CA ALA A 454 -3.36 3.10 29.92
C ALA A 454 -2.51 4.02 29.00
N SER A 455 -1.21 4.27 29.25
CA SER A 455 -0.40 5.26 28.51
C SER A 455 0.87 4.69 27.87
N SER A 456 1.19 3.40 28.06
CA SER A 456 2.33 2.74 27.41
C SER A 456 1.84 1.77 26.34
N SER A 457 2.28 1.93 25.09
CA SER A 457 2.12 0.92 24.04
C SER A 457 3.00 -0.31 24.26
N ASP A 458 3.99 -0.22 25.15
CA ASP A 458 4.96 -1.28 25.41
C ASP A 458 4.54 -2.15 26.59
N SER A 459 4.38 -3.45 26.33
CA SER A 459 3.96 -4.45 27.31
C SER A 459 5.17 -5.13 27.92
N ALA A 460 5.16 -5.34 29.23
CA ALA A 460 6.13 -6.23 29.87
C ALA A 460 5.84 -7.68 29.46
N VAL A 461 6.90 -8.45 29.17
CA VAL A 461 6.83 -9.81 28.64
C VAL A 461 7.64 -10.75 29.53
N ALA A 462 7.05 -11.88 29.89
CA ALA A 462 7.70 -12.94 30.66
C ALA A 462 7.31 -14.34 30.15
N LEU A 463 8.18 -15.33 30.34
CA LEU A 463 7.86 -16.74 30.06
C LEU A 463 6.87 -17.29 31.10
N THR A 464 5.85 -17.98 30.64
CA THR A 464 5.00 -18.86 31.49
C THR A 464 5.77 -20.13 31.88
N GLU A 465 5.21 -20.95 32.76
CA GLU A 465 5.75 -22.29 33.05
C GLU A 465 5.80 -23.15 31.78
N LEU A 466 4.71 -23.15 31.00
CA LEU A 466 4.66 -23.83 29.71
C LEU A 466 5.71 -23.29 28.73
N GLY A 467 5.88 -21.96 28.67
CA GLY A 467 6.90 -21.31 27.84
C GLY A 467 8.31 -21.80 28.14
N ARG A 468 8.65 -21.98 29.41
CA ARG A 468 9.96 -22.54 29.83
C ARG A 468 10.08 -24.01 29.46
N ALA A 469 9.05 -24.81 29.71
CA ALA A 469 9.05 -26.23 29.36
C ALA A 469 9.21 -26.46 27.85
N VAL A 470 8.49 -25.70 27.02
CA VAL A 470 8.62 -25.74 25.55
C VAL A 470 9.99 -25.25 25.09
N LEU A 471 10.50 -24.14 25.63
CA LEU A 471 11.84 -23.64 25.29
C LEU A 471 12.94 -24.66 25.60
N SER A 472 12.80 -25.42 26.69
CA SER A 472 13.74 -26.47 27.09
C SER A 472 13.59 -27.79 26.31
N GLY A 473 12.54 -27.93 25.48
CA GLY A 473 12.23 -29.16 24.76
C GLY A 473 11.52 -30.24 25.59
N GLU A 474 11.10 -29.93 26.82
CA GLU A 474 10.31 -30.84 27.66
C GLU A 474 8.89 -31.05 27.11
N LYS A 475 8.32 -30.01 26.48
CA LYS A 475 6.98 -30.02 25.89
C LYS A 475 7.00 -29.60 24.42
N ASP A 476 6.09 -30.19 23.64
CA ASP A 476 5.82 -29.81 22.25
C ASP A 476 4.59 -28.90 22.21
N TRP A 477 4.76 -27.65 21.77
CA TRP A 477 3.66 -26.68 21.77
C TRP A 477 2.49 -27.09 20.88
N LEU A 478 2.73 -27.80 19.78
CA LEU A 478 1.67 -28.26 18.88
C LEU A 478 0.80 -29.36 19.47
N ARG A 479 1.30 -30.07 20.48
CA ARG A 479 0.52 -31.06 21.23
C ARG A 479 -0.35 -30.40 22.30
N GLU A 480 0.03 -29.20 22.73
CA GLU A 480 -0.64 -28.45 23.78
C GLU A 480 -1.65 -27.46 23.18
N LYS A 481 -1.39 -26.91 21.98
CA LYS A 481 -2.23 -25.90 21.33
C LYS A 481 -2.57 -26.30 19.90
N GLU A 482 -3.86 -26.28 19.59
CA GLU A 482 -4.33 -26.39 18.22
C GLU A 482 -3.89 -25.16 17.41
N MET A 483 -3.20 -25.42 16.30
CA MET A 483 -2.84 -24.39 15.33
C MET A 483 -3.94 -24.26 14.29
N ASP A 484 -4.17 -23.01 13.87
CA ASP A 484 -4.99 -22.65 12.70
C ASP A 484 -4.25 -21.55 11.93
N GLU A 485 -3.06 -21.92 11.45
CA GLU A 485 -2.13 -20.99 10.81
C GLU A 485 -1.91 -21.35 9.35
N TRP A 486 -1.67 -20.34 8.53
CA TRP A 486 -1.39 -20.53 7.10
C TRP A 486 -0.05 -19.93 6.73
N TYR A 487 0.75 -20.71 5.98
CA TYR A 487 1.96 -20.24 5.33
C TYR A 487 1.93 -20.64 3.85
N GLY A 488 1.57 -19.69 2.99
CA GLY A 488 1.34 -20.01 1.59
C GLY A 488 0.10 -20.89 1.45
N GLY A 489 0.21 -21.98 0.69
CA GLY A 489 -0.83 -23.00 0.56
C GLY A 489 -0.93 -23.96 1.75
N LEU A 490 0.05 -23.98 2.66
CA LEU A 490 0.04 -24.89 3.82
C LEU A 490 -0.87 -24.39 4.92
N HIS A 491 -1.84 -25.23 5.29
CA HIS A 491 -2.62 -25.08 6.51
C HIS A 491 -2.00 -25.91 7.62
N LEU A 492 -1.53 -25.25 8.67
CA LEU A 492 -1.00 -25.90 9.87
C LEU A 492 -2.14 -26.18 10.84
N GLY A 493 -2.50 -27.46 10.99
CA GLY A 493 -3.61 -27.92 11.82
C GLY A 493 -3.33 -29.25 12.56
N LYS A 494 -4.37 -29.82 13.16
CA LYS A 494 -4.27 -31.03 14.02
C LYS A 494 -3.74 -32.29 13.32
N GLU A 495 -3.90 -32.41 12.00
CA GLU A 495 -3.52 -33.62 11.25
C GLU A 495 -2.09 -33.57 10.69
N MET A 496 -1.25 -32.61 11.12
CA MET A 496 0.16 -32.55 10.70
C MET A 496 0.97 -33.72 11.27
N ASN A 497 1.37 -34.64 10.40
CA ASN A 497 2.24 -35.78 10.70
C ASN A 497 3.72 -35.52 10.33
N TRP A 498 4.11 -34.26 10.18
CA TRP A 498 5.46 -33.87 9.80
C TRP A 498 5.96 -32.65 10.59
N ARG A 499 7.28 -32.49 10.60
CA ARG A 499 8.06 -31.42 11.23
C ARG A 499 9.23 -31.04 10.33
N TRP A 500 9.72 -29.82 10.47
CA TRP A 500 10.90 -29.34 9.75
C TRP A 500 12.14 -29.32 10.66
N ASP A 501 13.11 -30.19 10.37
CA ASP A 501 14.43 -30.18 11.02
C ASP A 501 15.30 -29.10 10.36
N ARG A 502 15.32 -27.91 10.97
CA ARG A 502 16.07 -26.73 10.49
C ARG A 502 17.57 -26.99 10.39
N THR A 503 18.13 -27.84 11.25
CA THR A 503 19.57 -28.11 11.30
C THR A 503 19.99 -29.02 10.16
N ARG A 504 19.13 -30.01 9.83
CA ARG A 504 19.39 -30.98 8.75
C ARG A 504 18.73 -30.61 7.42
N GLU A 505 17.99 -29.51 7.36
CA GLU A 505 17.20 -29.06 6.22
C GLU A 505 16.33 -30.18 5.62
N ARG A 506 15.54 -30.88 6.46
CA ARG A 506 14.68 -31.98 6.00
C ARG A 506 13.37 -32.10 6.77
N LEU A 507 12.39 -32.71 6.11
CA LEU A 507 11.15 -33.17 6.76
C LEU A 507 11.43 -34.37 7.67
N VAL A 508 10.74 -34.39 8.81
CA VAL A 508 10.69 -35.51 9.75
C VAL A 508 9.22 -35.85 9.95
N TYR A 509 8.83 -37.06 9.60
CA TYR A 509 7.47 -37.55 9.84
C TYR A 509 7.35 -38.11 11.25
N THR A 510 6.26 -37.78 11.93
CA THR A 510 6.00 -38.07 13.36
C THR A 510 4.90 -39.07 13.55
#